data_AF-A0A3L7VSZ4-F1
#
_entry.id   AF-A0A3L7VSZ4-F1
#
_cell.length_a   1.000
_cell.length_b   1.000
_cell.length_c   1.000
_cell.angle_alpha   90.00
_cell.angle_beta   90.00
_cell.angle_gamma   90.00
#
_symmetry.space_group_name_H-M   'P 1'
#
loop_
_entity.id
_entity.type
_entity.pdbx_description
1 polymer ?
#
loop_
_entity_poly.entity_id
_entity_poly.type
_entity_poly.pdbx_seq_one_letter_code
_entity_poly.pdbx_strand_id
1 'polypeptide(L)'
;MADFPPMSGGEVRGRLHSQPFCADTTGKVSQSFQSPKLGFLNMAPKLPFSFCLMALGAILFLATGPGCTALRLRQRTAHLGSTLPDLQYQQVLDNLAQFAENPGALPWHVNLREGTTQVTDSLSGGAAVDLGPPTDWLPQLFGSRTVVAQWGMAPVIDPLELKLLRVAYRRAIGSNEMPDNDTMQDLGHELKAQVPINPDLHDESDLFYEYHARVNASYPKFEESVVTTNSEEVVAPPEVPRRDRSPLARDVARQIKIIERELTQISTGWFKVGRWCDVPNGAPFVGRHKTVWVWVDPSQQESLTQFTLTVLKLSNLIKEQQTLISPGSVKFSPGDRGG
;
A
#
# COMPACT_ATOMS: atom_id res chain seq x y z
N MET A 1 24.99 11.27 42.28
CA MET A 1 23.69 11.48 42.97
C MET A 1 23.06 12.70 42.32
N ALA A 2 22.13 12.47 41.39
CA ALA A 2 21.34 13.53 40.76
C ALA A 2 19.88 13.11 40.95
N ASP A 3 19.15 13.92 41.71
CA ASP A 3 17.75 13.71 42.07
C ASP A 3 16.84 13.89 40.85
N PHE A 4 16.07 12.85 40.53
CA PHE A 4 14.94 12.93 39.61
C PHE A 4 13.65 13.08 40.41
N PRO A 5 12.75 14.01 40.04
CA PRO A 5 11.47 14.16 40.73
C PRO A 5 10.47 13.06 40.31
N PRO A 6 9.53 12.67 41.20
CA PRO A 6 8.57 11.62 40.93
C PRO A 6 7.45 12.13 40.01
N MET A 7 7.16 11.39 38.94
CA MET A 7 5.99 11.63 38.11
C MET A 7 4.71 11.16 38.82
N SER A 8 3.82 12.11 39.09
CA SER A 8 2.49 11.88 39.65
C SER A 8 1.58 11.18 38.64
N GLY A 9 1.04 10.02 39.01
CA GLY A 9 0.03 9.30 38.24
C GLY A 9 -1.30 10.05 38.20
N GLY A 10 -1.68 10.53 37.02
CA GLY A 10 -2.99 11.10 36.74
C GLY A 10 -3.96 10.02 36.26
N GLU A 11 -4.96 9.73 37.08
CA GLU A 11 -6.09 8.85 36.77
C GLU A 11 -7.00 9.50 35.71
N VAL A 12 -7.02 8.93 34.49
CA VAL A 12 -7.84 9.41 33.38
C VAL A 12 -9.19 8.67 33.39
N ARG A 13 -10.22 9.31 33.95
CA ARG A 13 -11.63 8.92 33.79
C ARG A 13 -12.07 9.10 32.33
N GLY A 14 -12.26 7.98 31.63
CA GLY A 14 -12.81 7.94 30.27
C GLY A 14 -14.26 8.40 30.24
N ARG A 15 -14.50 9.61 29.72
CA ARG A 15 -15.82 10.12 29.35
C ARG A 15 -16.00 9.89 27.85
N LEU A 16 -16.74 8.83 27.49
CA LEU A 16 -17.17 8.54 26.12
C LEU A 16 -18.09 9.67 25.63
N HIS A 17 -17.54 10.63 24.89
CA HIS A 17 -18.32 11.55 24.08
C HIS A 17 -18.40 11.03 22.65
N SER A 18 -19.58 10.52 22.31
CA SER A 18 -20.08 10.39 20.96
C SER A 18 -20.01 11.76 20.27
N GLN A 19 -19.15 11.89 19.27
CA GLN A 19 -19.16 13.04 18.37
C GLN A 19 -19.78 12.69 17.01
N PRO A 20 -20.45 13.67 16.40
CA PRO A 20 -21.33 13.47 15.25
C PRO A 20 -20.54 13.30 13.95
N PHE A 21 -21.09 12.41 13.12
CA PHE A 21 -20.76 12.24 11.71
C PHE A 21 -21.05 13.55 10.97
N CYS A 22 -20.03 14.23 10.44
CA CYS A 22 -20.24 15.32 9.49
C CYS A 22 -20.79 14.72 8.20
N ALA A 23 -22.10 14.88 8.02
CA ALA A 23 -22.79 14.55 6.79
C ALA A 23 -22.30 15.47 5.66
N ASP A 24 -21.80 14.84 4.61
CA ASP A 24 -21.43 15.50 3.37
C ASP A 24 -22.68 16.12 2.73
N THR A 25 -22.64 17.43 2.55
CA THR A 25 -23.69 18.24 1.92
C THR A 25 -23.83 17.81 0.46
N THR A 26 -24.82 16.96 0.19
CA THR A 26 -25.27 16.65 -1.17
C THR A 26 -25.93 17.89 -1.77
N GLY A 27 -25.16 18.63 -2.58
CA GLY A 27 -25.66 19.71 -3.43
C GLY A 27 -26.61 19.17 -4.49
N LYS A 28 -27.90 19.12 -4.16
CA LYS A 28 -29.00 18.77 -5.06
C LYS A 28 -29.27 19.95 -6.00
N VAL A 29 -28.69 19.93 -7.20
CA VAL A 29 -29.02 20.90 -8.26
C VAL A 29 -30.34 20.47 -8.92
N SER A 30 -31.46 20.97 -8.41
CA SER A 30 -32.75 20.91 -9.09
C SER A 30 -32.80 22.00 -10.17
N GLN A 31 -32.52 21.65 -11.42
CA GLN A 31 -32.87 22.47 -12.57
C GLN A 31 -34.34 22.21 -12.94
N SER A 32 -35.22 23.14 -12.60
CA SER A 32 -36.58 23.20 -13.12
C SER A 32 -36.56 23.73 -14.55
N PHE A 33 -36.61 22.83 -15.53
CA PHE A 33 -36.75 23.18 -16.94
C PHE A 33 -38.25 23.38 -17.24
N GLN A 34 -38.67 24.63 -17.45
CA GLN A 34 -40.02 24.95 -17.94
C GLN A 34 -40.09 24.71 -19.44
N SER A 35 -40.93 23.76 -19.85
CA SER A 35 -41.23 23.46 -21.25
C SER A 35 -42.17 24.51 -21.86
N PRO A 36 -41.89 25.07 -23.05
CA PRO A 36 -42.86 25.85 -23.79
C PRO A 36 -43.90 24.94 -24.47
N LYS A 37 -45.19 25.22 -24.25
CA LYS A 37 -46.30 24.61 -24.97
C LYS A 37 -46.38 25.23 -26.38
N LEU A 38 -45.94 24.49 -27.39
CA LEU A 38 -46.27 24.79 -28.79
C LEU A 38 -47.42 23.88 -29.24
N GLY A 39 -48.55 24.49 -29.61
CA GLY A 39 -49.67 23.80 -30.25
C GLY A 39 -49.32 23.39 -31.67
N PHE A 40 -49.41 22.10 -31.97
CA PHE A 40 -49.25 21.55 -33.31
C PHE A 40 -50.61 21.30 -33.97
N LEU A 41 -50.82 21.96 -35.10
CA LEU A 41 -51.86 21.65 -36.08
C LEU A 41 -51.45 20.41 -36.88
N ASN A 42 -52.41 19.48 -37.01
CA ASN A 42 -52.29 18.26 -37.81
C ASN A 42 -52.09 18.58 -39.30
N MET A 43 -50.95 18.19 -39.85
CA MET A 43 -50.72 18.06 -41.29
C MET A 43 -49.96 16.77 -41.57
N ALA A 44 -50.58 15.89 -42.37
CA ALA A 44 -50.01 14.62 -42.80
C ALA A 44 -48.79 14.84 -43.72
N PRO A 45 -47.61 14.26 -43.43
CA PRO A 45 -46.44 14.44 -44.27
C PRO A 45 -46.35 13.35 -45.35
N LYS A 46 -46.18 13.79 -46.60
CA LYS A 46 -45.62 12.96 -47.67
C LYS A 46 -44.12 12.82 -47.39
N LEU A 47 -43.65 11.60 -47.14
CA LEU A 47 -42.25 11.28 -46.81
C LEU A 47 -41.30 11.70 -47.95
N PRO A 48 -40.42 12.70 -47.75
CA PRO A 48 -39.43 13.07 -48.75
C PRO A 48 -38.20 12.16 -48.65
N PHE A 49 -37.68 11.76 -49.81
CA PHE A 49 -36.47 10.96 -50.02
C PHE A 49 -35.21 11.51 -49.28
N SER A 50 -35.29 12.75 -48.77
CA SER A 50 -34.25 13.45 -47.99
C SER A 50 -33.99 12.84 -46.60
N PHE A 51 -34.95 12.12 -45.99
CA PHE A 51 -34.74 11.50 -44.66
C PHE A 51 -33.70 10.37 -44.66
N CYS A 52 -33.50 9.70 -45.79
CA CYS A 52 -32.57 8.57 -45.88
C CYS A 52 -31.09 9.03 -45.78
N LEU A 53 -30.76 10.18 -46.37
CA LEU A 53 -29.41 10.76 -46.31
C LEU A 53 -29.04 11.27 -44.91
N MET A 54 -30.01 11.82 -44.17
CA MET A 54 -29.80 12.26 -42.78
C MET A 54 -29.55 11.06 -41.84
N ALA A 55 -30.24 9.94 -42.05
CA ALA A 55 -30.04 8.72 -41.26
C ALA A 55 -28.64 8.11 -41.48
N LEU A 56 -28.15 8.06 -42.72
CA LEU A 56 -26.79 7.60 -43.02
C LEU A 56 -25.71 8.52 -42.44
N GLY A 57 -25.93 9.84 -42.47
CA GLY A 57 -25.04 10.81 -41.82
C GLY A 57 -24.96 10.62 -40.31
N ALA A 58 -26.10 10.37 -39.64
CA ALA A 58 -26.13 10.11 -38.20
C ALA A 58 -25.42 8.81 -37.82
N ILE A 59 -25.57 7.74 -38.61
CA ILE A 59 -24.88 6.46 -38.40
C ILE A 59 -23.36 6.63 -38.55
N LEU A 60 -22.90 7.40 -39.55
CA LEU A 60 -21.48 7.65 -39.75
C LEU A 60 -20.87 8.51 -38.63
N PHE A 61 -21.65 9.46 -38.09
CA PHE A 61 -21.23 10.28 -36.94
C PHE A 61 -21.15 9.44 -35.65
N LEU A 62 -22.09 8.50 -35.45
CA LEU A 62 -22.04 7.53 -34.34
C LEU A 62 -20.84 6.58 -34.45
N ALA A 63 -20.44 6.19 -35.68
CA ALA A 63 -19.30 5.30 -35.91
C ALA A 63 -17.93 5.96 -35.67
N THR A 64 -17.82 7.29 -35.73
CA THR A 64 -16.56 8.03 -35.51
C THR A 64 -16.39 8.54 -34.06
N GLY A 65 -17.39 8.35 -33.20
CA GLY A 65 -17.35 8.69 -31.77
C GLY A 65 -16.57 7.78 -30.79
N PRO A 66 -16.06 6.56 -31.10
CA PRO A 66 -15.48 5.70 -30.07
C PRO A 66 -14.13 6.18 -29.50
N GLY A 67 -13.53 7.25 -30.05
CA GLY A 67 -12.27 7.80 -29.55
C GLY A 67 -12.36 8.50 -28.17
N CYS A 68 -13.53 9.00 -27.79
CA CYS A 68 -13.68 9.77 -26.55
C CYS A 68 -13.64 8.90 -25.27
N THR A 69 -14.06 7.63 -25.37
CA THR A 69 -14.08 6.71 -24.21
C THR A 69 -12.68 6.26 -23.84
N ALA A 70 -11.82 6.00 -24.83
CA ALA A 70 -10.42 5.62 -24.65
C ALA A 70 -9.59 6.73 -23.99
N LEU A 71 -9.75 7.99 -24.42
CA LEU A 71 -9.06 9.14 -23.81
C LEU A 71 -9.48 9.35 -22.35
N ARG A 72 -10.78 9.24 -22.07
CA ARG A 72 -11.31 9.38 -20.71
C ARG A 72 -10.85 8.24 -19.79
N LEU A 73 -10.73 7.02 -20.33
CA LEU A 73 -10.16 5.89 -19.58
C LEU A 73 -8.69 6.17 -19.25
N ARG A 74 -7.89 6.59 -20.22
CA ARG A 74 -6.46 6.92 -20.02
C ARG A 74 -6.25 8.00 -18.96
N GLN A 75 -7.02 9.08 -18.99
CA GLN A 75 -6.93 10.15 -17.98
C GLN A 75 -7.28 9.64 -16.58
N ARG A 76 -8.29 8.77 -16.46
CA ARG A 76 -8.67 8.18 -15.16
C ARG A 76 -7.63 7.19 -14.66
N THR A 77 -7.08 6.35 -15.52
CA THR A 77 -5.99 5.42 -15.14
C THR A 77 -4.76 6.19 -14.67
N ALA A 78 -4.40 7.29 -15.35
CA ALA A 78 -3.31 8.16 -14.91
C ALA A 78 -3.59 8.79 -13.54
N HIS A 79 -4.83 9.28 -13.32
CA HIS A 79 -5.22 9.84 -12.03
C HIS A 79 -5.24 8.80 -10.90
N LEU A 80 -5.68 7.57 -11.19
CA LEU A 80 -5.65 6.47 -10.23
C LEU A 80 -4.21 6.02 -9.92
N GLY A 81 -3.33 6.05 -10.91
CA GLY A 81 -1.90 5.82 -10.70
C GLY A 81 -1.29 6.87 -9.77
N SER A 82 -1.72 8.13 -9.88
CA SER A 82 -1.21 9.20 -9.01
C SER A 82 -1.68 9.12 -7.56
N THR A 83 -2.80 8.46 -7.25
CA THR A 83 -3.27 8.38 -5.85
C THR A 83 -2.51 7.35 -5.02
N LEU A 84 -1.73 6.45 -5.64
CA LEU A 84 -1.03 5.39 -4.91
C LEU A 84 0.06 5.97 -3.98
N PRO A 85 0.99 6.83 -4.45
CA PRO A 85 1.92 7.52 -3.56
C PRO A 85 1.22 8.34 -2.47
N ASP A 86 0.10 8.99 -2.80
CA ASP A 86 -0.64 9.81 -1.83
C ASP A 86 -1.17 8.97 -0.66
N LEU A 87 -1.68 7.76 -0.93
CA LEU A 87 -2.08 6.83 0.12
C LEU A 87 -0.91 6.39 1.00
N GLN A 88 0.26 6.15 0.40
CA GLN A 88 1.47 5.77 1.14
C GLN A 88 1.97 6.92 2.01
N TYR A 89 1.95 8.16 1.51
CA TYR A 89 2.28 9.35 2.28
C TYR A 89 1.32 9.54 3.44
N GLN A 90 0.01 9.40 3.21
CA GLN A 90 -0.99 9.53 4.27
C GLN A 90 -0.76 8.52 5.39
N GLN A 91 -0.53 7.26 5.04
CA GLN A 91 -0.23 6.20 6.01
C GLN A 91 1.03 6.50 6.81
N VAL A 92 2.08 7.03 6.18
CA VAL A 92 3.30 7.43 6.89
C VAL A 92 3.05 8.60 7.84
N LEU A 93 2.29 9.61 7.41
CA LEU A 93 1.99 10.81 8.21
C LEU A 93 1.07 10.51 9.38
N ASP A 94 0.07 9.65 9.20
CA ASP A 94 -0.82 9.22 10.27
C ASP A 94 -0.06 8.41 11.33
N ASN A 95 0.86 7.54 10.91
CA ASN A 95 1.76 6.84 11.82
C ASN A 95 2.71 7.82 12.53
N LEU A 96 3.26 8.83 11.86
CA LEU A 96 4.08 9.86 12.50
C LEU A 96 3.27 10.63 13.57
N ALA A 97 2.02 10.98 13.28
CA ALA A 97 1.13 11.62 14.25
C ALA A 97 0.85 10.69 15.44
N GLN A 98 0.66 9.39 15.20
CA GLN A 98 0.49 8.39 16.25
C GLN A 98 1.72 8.28 17.15
N PHE A 99 2.93 8.25 16.57
CA PHE A 99 4.17 8.17 17.33
C PHE A 99 4.52 9.47 18.07
N ALA A 100 4.09 10.62 17.54
CA ALA A 100 4.21 11.90 18.23
C ALA A 100 3.33 11.97 19.48
N GLU A 101 2.14 11.35 19.47
CA GLU A 101 1.29 11.21 20.66
C GLU A 101 1.81 10.13 21.62
N ASN A 102 2.20 8.96 21.09
CA ASN A 102 2.65 7.82 21.87
C ASN A 102 3.86 7.13 21.20
N PRO A 103 5.10 7.38 21.67
CA PRO A 103 6.30 6.73 21.17
C PRO A 103 6.32 5.19 21.33
N GLY A 104 5.45 4.67 22.20
CA GLY A 104 5.27 3.25 22.48
C GLY A 104 4.33 2.53 21.51
N ALA A 105 3.63 3.25 20.64
CA ALA A 105 2.66 2.68 19.73
C ALA A 105 3.30 1.76 18.68
N LEU A 106 2.51 0.84 18.13
CA LEU A 106 2.88 0.07 16.95
C LEU A 106 2.32 0.77 15.71
N PRO A 107 3.11 0.88 14.63
CA PRO A 107 2.62 1.45 13.38
C PRO A 107 1.56 0.52 12.79
N TRP A 108 0.54 1.08 12.17
CA TRP A 108 -0.32 0.31 11.28
C TRP A 108 0.20 0.51 9.86
N HIS A 109 0.72 -0.55 9.26
CA HIS A 109 1.24 -0.50 7.90
C HIS A 109 0.49 -1.50 7.02
N VAL A 110 0.17 -1.07 5.81
CA VAL A 110 -0.49 -1.85 4.77
C VAL A 110 0.38 -1.75 3.52
N ASN A 111 0.73 -2.89 2.93
CA ASN A 111 1.42 -2.90 1.64
C ASN A 111 0.38 -2.92 0.53
N LEU A 112 0.46 -1.92 -0.33
CA LEU A 112 -0.34 -1.80 -1.53
C LEU A 112 0.39 -2.58 -2.64
N ARG A 113 -0.16 -3.72 -3.06
CA ARG A 113 0.46 -4.57 -4.09
C ARG A 113 0.02 -4.21 -5.49
N GLU A 114 -1.29 -4.23 -5.72
CA GLU A 114 -1.88 -4.12 -7.05
C GLU A 114 -3.12 -3.23 -6.99
N GLY A 115 -3.26 -2.33 -7.97
CA GLY A 115 -4.47 -1.55 -8.18
C GLY A 115 -5.19 -2.08 -9.41
N THR A 116 -6.41 -2.58 -9.26
CA THR A 116 -7.26 -2.94 -10.39
C THR A 116 -8.36 -1.90 -10.56
N THR A 117 -8.62 -1.52 -11.81
CA THR A 117 -9.68 -0.57 -12.14
C THR A 117 -10.67 -1.28 -13.04
N GLN A 118 -11.83 -1.62 -12.51
CA GLN A 118 -12.91 -2.21 -13.29
C GLN A 118 -13.86 -1.12 -13.76
N VAL A 119 -13.99 -1.00 -15.08
CA VAL A 119 -14.98 -0.14 -15.72
C VAL A 119 -16.07 -1.04 -16.25
N THR A 120 -17.28 -0.88 -15.71
CA THR A 120 -18.48 -1.56 -16.20
C THR A 120 -19.39 -0.52 -16.83
N ASP A 121 -19.53 -0.61 -18.14
CA ASP A 121 -20.49 0.19 -18.91
C ASP A 121 -21.74 -0.66 -19.10
N SER A 122 -22.86 -0.28 -18.50
CA SER A 122 -24.15 -0.95 -18.67
C SER A 122 -25.07 -0.06 -19.50
N LEU A 123 -25.35 -0.49 -20.73
CA LEU A 123 -26.34 0.12 -21.61
C LEU A 123 -27.63 -0.71 -21.54
N SER A 124 -28.65 -0.17 -20.89
CA SER A 124 -30.00 -0.76 -20.87
C SER A 124 -30.88 0.03 -21.82
N GLY A 125 -31.21 -0.57 -22.97
CA GLY A 125 -32.21 -0.05 -23.89
C GLY A 125 -33.54 -0.75 -23.64
N GLY A 126 -34.53 0.00 -23.17
CA GLY A 126 -35.92 -0.46 -23.05
C GLY A 126 -36.82 0.37 -23.96
N ALA A 127 -37.71 -0.28 -24.70
CA ALA A 127 -38.83 0.38 -25.35
C ALA A 127 -40.06 0.18 -24.48
N ALA A 128 -40.45 1.21 -23.73
CA ALA A 128 -41.75 1.23 -23.09
C ALA A 128 -42.76 1.75 -24.12
N VAL A 129 -43.66 0.88 -24.57
CA VAL A 129 -44.80 1.27 -25.41
C VAL A 129 -45.97 1.51 -24.47
N ASP A 130 -46.29 2.77 -24.21
CA ASP A 130 -47.54 3.12 -23.54
C ASP A 130 -48.67 3.12 -24.58
N LEU A 131 -49.62 2.20 -24.44
CA LEU A 131 -50.76 2.05 -25.34
C LEU A 131 -51.92 3.01 -25.02
N GLY A 132 -51.76 3.90 -24.03
CA GLY A 132 -52.72 4.95 -23.73
C GLY A 132 -52.80 6.01 -24.85
N PRO A 133 -53.98 6.57 -25.16
CA PRO A 133 -54.08 7.75 -26.03
C PRO A 133 -53.73 9.03 -25.24
N PRO A 134 -52.77 9.87 -25.70
CA PRO A 134 -51.98 9.74 -26.93
C PRO A 134 -50.82 8.75 -26.80
N THR A 135 -50.62 7.94 -27.85
CA THR A 135 -49.60 6.87 -27.90
C THR A 135 -48.21 7.48 -28.07
N ASP A 136 -47.53 7.78 -26.97
CA ASP A 136 -46.19 8.36 -26.98
C ASP A 136 -45.11 7.26 -26.99
N TRP A 137 -44.40 7.15 -28.12
CA TRP A 137 -43.21 6.31 -28.23
C TRP A 137 -41.99 7.07 -27.69
N LEU A 138 -41.68 6.87 -26.41
CA LEU A 138 -40.49 7.43 -25.77
C LEU A 138 -39.42 6.34 -25.62
N PRO A 139 -38.42 6.28 -26.53
CA PRO A 139 -37.29 5.38 -26.34
C PRO A 139 -36.53 5.79 -25.08
N GLN A 140 -36.46 4.89 -24.09
CA GLN A 140 -35.68 5.09 -22.88
C GLN A 140 -34.34 4.38 -23.02
N LEU A 141 -33.33 5.15 -23.42
CA LEU A 141 -31.94 4.69 -23.45
C LEU A 141 -31.27 5.08 -22.13
N PHE A 142 -31.12 4.13 -21.20
CA PHE A 142 -30.36 4.35 -19.97
C PHE A 142 -28.96 3.78 -20.14
N GLY A 143 -27.96 4.66 -20.20
CA GLY A 143 -26.56 4.28 -20.07
C GLY A 143 -26.07 4.63 -18.67
N SER A 144 -25.58 3.66 -17.91
CA SER A 144 -24.83 3.91 -16.67
C SER A 144 -23.41 3.37 -16.79
N ARG A 145 -22.45 4.13 -16.26
CA ARG A 145 -21.03 3.75 -16.19
C ARG A 145 -20.60 3.74 -14.73
N THR A 146 -20.20 2.58 -14.24
CA THR A 146 -19.63 2.42 -12.90
C THR A 146 -18.13 2.18 -13.01
N VAL A 147 -17.35 2.94 -12.25
CA VAL A 147 -15.89 2.74 -12.17
C VAL A 147 -15.58 2.36 -10.73
N VAL A 148 -15.07 1.15 -10.54
CA VAL A 148 -14.63 0.64 -9.25
C VAL A 148 -13.11 0.52 -9.29
N ALA A 149 -12.44 1.26 -8.40
CA ALA A 149 -11.01 1.08 -8.15
C ALA A 149 -10.86 0.21 -6.91
N GLN A 150 -10.08 -0.85 -7.01
CA GLN A 150 -9.79 -1.75 -5.92
C GLN A 150 -8.28 -1.84 -5.74
N TRP A 151 -7.80 -1.59 -4.53
CA TRP A 151 -6.40 -1.76 -4.17
C TRP A 151 -6.24 -3.04 -3.36
N GLY A 152 -5.39 -3.94 -3.82
CA GLY A 152 -4.92 -5.09 -3.07
C GLY A 152 -4.07 -4.62 -1.89
N MET A 153 -4.64 -4.76 -0.70
CA MET A 153 -4.04 -4.35 0.57
C MET A 153 -3.66 -5.58 1.39
N ALA A 154 -2.38 -5.68 1.75
CA ALA A 154 -1.88 -6.72 2.65
C ALA A 154 -1.40 -6.05 3.95
N PRO A 155 -2.14 -6.15 5.07
CA PRO A 155 -1.69 -5.60 6.33
C PRO A 155 -0.37 -6.27 6.76
N VAL A 156 0.51 -5.48 7.36
CA VAL A 156 1.72 -5.97 8.01
C VAL A 156 1.33 -6.56 9.36
N ILE A 157 1.38 -7.88 9.47
CA ILE A 157 1.00 -8.63 10.69
C ILE A 157 2.23 -9.13 11.45
N ASP A 158 3.39 -9.20 10.78
CA ASP A 158 4.61 -9.74 11.37
C ASP A 158 5.08 -8.85 12.55
N PRO A 159 5.16 -9.38 13.79
CA PRO A 159 5.58 -8.62 14.96
C PRO A 159 6.96 -8.00 14.79
N LEU A 160 7.83 -8.62 13.99
CA LEU A 160 9.19 -8.21 13.78
C LEU A 160 9.30 -7.04 12.80
N GLU A 161 8.55 -7.11 11.70
CA GLU A 161 8.37 -5.99 10.77
C GLU A 161 7.82 -4.77 11.51
N LEU A 162 6.81 -4.97 12.37
CA LEU A 162 6.24 -3.90 13.21
C LEU A 162 7.27 -3.30 14.18
N LYS A 163 8.16 -4.11 14.77
CA LYS A 163 9.26 -3.62 15.63
C LYS A 163 10.27 -2.78 14.85
N LEU A 164 10.69 -3.23 13.66
CA LEU A 164 11.63 -2.47 12.82
C LEU A 164 11.01 -1.15 12.34
N LEU A 165 9.75 -1.19 11.88
CA LEU A 165 9.00 0.00 11.51
C LEU A 165 8.89 0.98 12.68
N ARG A 166 8.61 0.48 13.89
CA ARG A 166 8.58 1.30 15.11
C ARG A 166 9.92 2.02 15.35
N VAL A 167 11.05 1.35 15.17
CA VAL A 167 12.37 2.00 15.30
C VAL A 167 12.54 3.10 14.26
N ALA A 168 12.15 2.85 13.00
CA ALA A 168 12.23 3.85 11.92
C ALA A 168 11.39 5.11 12.22
N TYR A 169 10.14 4.96 12.68
CA TYR A 169 9.27 6.10 13.03
C TYR A 169 9.77 6.85 14.26
N ARG A 170 10.25 6.15 15.30
CA ARG A 170 10.82 6.80 16.48
C ARG A 170 12.05 7.62 16.12
N ARG A 171 12.89 7.11 15.21
CA ARG A 171 14.03 7.85 14.68
C ARG A 171 13.61 9.11 13.93
N ALA A 172 12.57 9.05 13.10
CA ALA A 172 12.07 10.23 12.38
C ALA A 172 11.65 11.37 13.31
N ILE A 173 11.12 11.05 14.50
CA ILE A 173 10.76 12.03 15.55
C ILE A 173 11.99 12.58 16.28
N GLY A 174 13.16 11.97 16.12
CA GLY A 174 14.41 12.37 16.78
C GLY A 174 14.85 11.47 17.93
N SER A 175 14.24 10.29 18.10
CA SER A 175 14.73 9.28 19.04
C SER A 175 16.01 8.65 18.46
N ASN A 176 17.12 8.72 19.20
CA ASN A 176 18.37 8.05 18.81
C ASN A 176 18.36 6.53 19.10
N GLU A 177 17.18 5.91 19.15
CA GLU A 177 17.07 4.48 19.41
C GLU A 177 17.35 3.72 18.11
N MET A 178 18.39 2.89 18.14
CA MET A 178 18.77 1.99 17.07
C MET A 178 18.35 0.57 17.48
N PRO A 179 18.02 -0.35 16.54
CA PRO A 179 17.77 -1.72 16.91
C PRO A 179 19.02 -2.27 17.59
N ASP A 180 18.86 -2.88 18.76
CA ASP A 180 19.99 -3.51 19.43
C ASP A 180 20.51 -4.69 18.60
N ASN A 181 21.80 -5.03 18.74
CA ASN A 181 22.38 -6.18 18.06
C ASN A 181 21.63 -7.48 18.41
N ASP A 182 21.06 -7.56 19.61
CA ASP A 182 20.25 -8.68 20.06
C ASP A 182 18.94 -8.76 19.25
N THR A 183 18.26 -7.62 19.01
CA THR A 183 17.04 -7.60 18.16
C THR A 183 17.35 -8.01 16.72
N MET A 184 18.51 -7.61 16.21
CA MET A 184 18.98 -8.02 14.89
C MET A 184 19.31 -9.50 14.82
N GLN A 185 19.81 -10.07 15.93
CA GLN A 185 20.12 -11.48 16.05
C GLN A 185 18.85 -12.33 16.16
N ASP A 186 17.87 -11.88 16.96
CA ASP A 186 16.55 -12.49 17.05
C ASP A 186 15.88 -12.56 15.67
N LEU A 187 15.97 -11.48 14.90
CA LEU A 187 15.49 -11.47 13.51
C LEU A 187 16.21 -12.47 12.63
N GLY A 188 17.54 -12.55 12.74
CA GLY A 188 18.31 -13.55 12.01
C GLY A 188 17.92 -14.98 12.38
N HIS A 189 17.60 -15.23 13.65
CA HIS A 189 17.13 -16.53 14.13
C HIS A 189 15.71 -16.86 13.66
N GLU A 190 14.79 -15.89 13.68
CA GLU A 190 13.41 -16.08 13.25
C GLU A 190 13.33 -16.32 11.74
N LEU A 191 14.07 -15.55 10.93
CA LEU A 191 14.19 -15.81 9.49
C LEU A 191 14.86 -17.16 9.22
N LYS A 192 15.90 -17.52 9.98
CA LYS A 192 16.51 -18.86 9.89
C LYS A 192 15.52 -19.96 10.24
N ALA A 193 14.60 -19.76 11.17
CA ALA A 193 13.56 -20.73 11.51
C ALA A 193 12.52 -20.92 10.40
N GLN A 194 12.33 -19.91 9.54
CA GLN A 194 11.46 -20.01 8.36
C GLN A 194 12.13 -20.77 7.19
N VAL A 195 13.47 -20.77 7.10
CA VAL A 195 14.22 -21.50 6.05
C VAL A 195 13.88 -23.00 5.96
N PRO A 196 13.87 -23.81 7.05
CA PRO A 196 13.61 -25.24 6.96
C PRO A 196 12.16 -25.61 6.56
N ILE A 197 11.23 -24.65 6.57
CA ILE A 197 9.88 -24.86 6.02
C ILE A 197 9.93 -24.94 4.49
N ASN A 198 11.03 -24.50 3.88
CA ASN A 198 11.20 -24.41 2.45
C ASN A 198 12.33 -25.28 1.88
N PRO A 199 11.99 -26.35 1.15
CA PRO A 199 12.99 -27.25 0.58
C PRO A 199 13.92 -26.55 -0.42
N ASP A 200 13.41 -25.61 -1.21
CA ASP A 200 14.21 -24.90 -2.23
C ASP A 200 15.34 -24.06 -1.62
N LEU A 201 15.11 -23.45 -0.45
CA LEU A 201 16.13 -22.67 0.25
C LEU A 201 17.15 -23.54 0.97
N HIS A 202 16.77 -24.77 1.31
CA HIS A 202 17.71 -25.75 1.86
C HIS A 202 18.78 -26.10 0.81
N ASP A 203 18.35 -26.37 -0.42
CA ASP A 203 19.25 -26.72 -1.53
C ASP A 203 20.19 -25.56 -1.90
N GLU A 204 19.69 -24.31 -1.94
CA GLU A 204 20.55 -23.14 -2.17
C GLU A 204 21.55 -22.90 -1.04
N SER A 205 21.13 -23.12 0.20
CA SER A 205 22.02 -23.01 1.36
C SER A 205 23.15 -24.04 1.27
N ASP A 206 22.81 -25.29 0.97
CA ASP A 206 23.76 -26.39 0.83
C ASP A 206 24.74 -26.15 -0.32
N LEU A 207 24.25 -25.70 -1.48
CA LEU A 207 25.08 -25.32 -2.63
C LEU A 207 26.03 -24.16 -2.29
N PHE A 208 25.58 -23.19 -1.50
CA PHE A 208 26.44 -22.09 -1.04
C PHE A 208 27.57 -22.61 -0.13
N TYR A 209 27.25 -23.49 0.81
CA TYR A 209 28.26 -24.11 1.68
C TYR A 209 29.23 -24.98 0.89
N GLU A 210 28.74 -25.75 -0.08
CA GLU A 210 29.55 -26.58 -0.96
C GLU A 210 30.48 -25.71 -1.84
N TYR A 211 29.97 -24.63 -2.43
CA TYR A 211 30.78 -23.70 -3.21
C TYR A 211 31.87 -23.03 -2.36
N HIS A 212 31.52 -22.56 -1.15
CA HIS A 212 32.50 -21.95 -0.26
C HIS A 212 33.55 -22.95 0.25
N ALA A 213 33.17 -24.21 0.48
CA ALA A 213 34.12 -25.28 0.79
C ALA A 213 35.10 -25.51 -0.37
N ARG A 214 34.61 -25.50 -1.61
CA ARG A 214 35.45 -25.67 -2.81
C ARG A 214 36.35 -24.46 -3.11
N VAL A 215 35.84 -23.23 -2.98
CA VAL A 215 36.61 -22.01 -3.26
C VAL A 215 37.63 -21.71 -2.17
N ASN A 216 37.33 -22.05 -0.92
CA ASN A 216 38.27 -21.90 0.19
C ASN A 216 39.19 -23.12 0.38
N ALA A 217 39.36 -23.98 -0.64
CA ALA A 217 40.28 -25.13 -0.59
C ALA A 217 41.77 -24.76 -0.35
N SER A 218 42.10 -23.46 -0.27
CA SER A 218 43.37 -22.96 0.28
C SER A 218 43.36 -22.75 1.81
N TYR A 219 42.40 -23.34 2.53
CA TYR A 219 42.45 -23.60 3.98
C TYR A 219 42.87 -25.07 4.25
N PRO A 220 44.12 -25.48 3.99
CA PRO A 220 44.57 -26.87 4.18
C PRO A 220 44.75 -27.25 5.66
N LYS A 221 43.97 -26.67 6.58
CA LYS A 221 44.12 -26.90 8.03
C LYS A 221 42.81 -27.07 8.80
N PHE A 222 41.65 -26.98 8.14
CA PHE A 222 40.36 -27.16 8.84
C PHE A 222 39.82 -28.60 8.72
N GLU A 223 40.19 -29.34 7.67
CA GLU A 223 39.73 -30.72 7.46
C GLU A 223 40.31 -31.74 8.44
N GLU A 224 41.46 -31.48 9.08
CA GLU A 224 41.93 -32.31 10.20
C GLU A 224 41.09 -32.15 11.48
N SER A 225 40.13 -31.22 11.50
CA SER A 225 39.23 -30.98 12.65
C SER A 225 37.75 -31.18 12.31
N VAL A 226 37.44 -31.95 11.26
CA VAL A 226 36.07 -32.48 11.08
C VAL A 226 35.85 -33.57 12.12
N VAL A 227 35.70 -33.12 13.35
CA VAL A 227 35.11 -33.90 14.43
C VAL A 227 33.67 -34.10 14.04
N THR A 228 33.35 -35.33 13.64
CA THR A 228 31.97 -35.78 13.47
C THR A 228 31.16 -35.37 14.68
N THR A 229 29.94 -34.86 14.49
CA THR A 229 29.03 -34.32 15.51
C THR A 229 28.66 -35.27 16.67
N ASN A 230 29.30 -36.43 16.75
CA ASN A 230 29.13 -37.46 17.79
C ASN A 230 30.37 -37.66 18.70
N SER A 231 31.41 -36.83 18.61
CA SER A 231 32.54 -36.89 19.55
C SER A 231 32.25 -36.00 20.77
N GLU A 232 32.23 -36.61 21.96
CA GLU A 232 32.03 -35.94 23.26
C GLU A 232 33.16 -34.97 23.64
N GLU A 233 34.27 -34.93 22.87
CA GLU A 233 35.45 -34.10 23.18
C GLU A 233 35.39 -32.68 22.62
N VAL A 234 34.42 -32.34 21.77
CA VAL A 234 34.21 -30.95 21.30
C VAL A 234 33.11 -30.30 22.12
N VAL A 235 33.31 -30.27 23.44
CA VAL A 235 32.74 -29.20 24.27
C VAL A 235 33.52 -27.95 23.91
N ALA A 236 33.06 -27.23 22.88
CA ALA A 236 33.57 -25.89 22.59
C ALA A 236 33.59 -25.12 23.93
N PRO A 237 34.71 -24.47 24.30
CA PRO A 237 34.79 -23.69 25.53
C PRO A 237 33.55 -22.80 25.62
N PRO A 238 32.87 -22.71 26.78
CA PRO A 238 31.58 -22.02 26.93
C PRO A 238 31.60 -20.53 26.54
N GLU A 239 32.78 -19.98 26.22
CA GLU A 239 33.01 -18.57 25.93
C GLU A 239 33.31 -18.25 24.46
N VAL A 240 33.31 -19.21 23.53
CA VAL A 240 33.46 -18.87 22.11
C VAL A 240 32.10 -18.45 21.55
N PRO A 241 31.85 -17.15 21.26
CA PRO A 241 30.58 -16.73 20.70
C PRO A 241 30.38 -17.42 19.35
N ARG A 242 29.37 -18.29 19.27
CA ARG A 242 29.00 -19.03 18.05
C ARG A 242 28.86 -18.05 16.89
N ARG A 243 29.83 -18.06 15.98
CA ARG A 243 29.96 -17.11 14.86
C ARG A 243 29.28 -17.58 13.58
N ASP A 244 28.46 -18.62 13.63
CA ASP A 244 27.85 -19.19 12.42
C ASP A 244 26.46 -18.61 12.20
N ARG A 245 26.43 -17.31 11.87
CA ARG A 245 25.24 -16.71 11.26
C ARG A 245 25.05 -17.37 9.89
N SER A 246 23.83 -17.83 9.59
CA SER A 246 23.52 -18.34 8.26
C SER A 246 23.82 -17.27 7.21
N PRO A 247 24.18 -17.65 5.96
CA PRO A 247 24.38 -16.71 4.86
C PRO A 247 23.21 -15.73 4.71
N LEU A 248 21.97 -16.24 4.84
CA LEU A 248 20.74 -15.43 4.84
C LEU A 248 20.73 -14.39 5.98
N ALA A 249 20.99 -14.80 7.22
CA ALA A 249 21.03 -13.88 8.36
C ALA A 249 22.13 -12.81 8.19
N ARG A 250 23.25 -13.14 7.53
CA ARG A 250 24.31 -12.17 7.20
C ARG A 250 23.84 -11.17 6.15
N ASP A 251 23.09 -11.61 5.14
CA ASP A 251 22.56 -10.71 4.11
C ASP A 251 21.47 -9.79 4.67
N VAL A 252 20.52 -10.32 5.44
CA VAL A 252 19.50 -9.54 6.15
C VAL A 252 20.14 -8.47 7.03
N ALA A 253 21.14 -8.86 7.84
CA ALA A 253 21.83 -7.92 8.70
C ALA A 253 22.59 -6.85 7.90
N ARG A 254 23.08 -7.17 6.70
CA ARG A 254 23.71 -6.20 5.79
C ARG A 254 22.65 -5.24 5.23
N GLN A 255 21.53 -5.75 4.75
CA GLN A 255 20.46 -4.94 4.20
C GLN A 255 19.87 -3.98 5.23
N ILE A 256 19.65 -4.44 6.47
CA ILE A 256 19.20 -3.56 7.55
C ILE A 256 20.22 -2.48 7.87
N LYS A 257 21.53 -2.80 7.91
CA LYS A 257 22.57 -1.77 8.08
C LYS A 257 22.57 -0.73 6.95
N ILE A 258 22.21 -1.13 5.72
CA ILE A 258 22.05 -0.18 4.61
C ILE A 258 20.84 0.72 4.86
N ILE A 259 19.69 0.14 5.23
CA ILE A 259 18.47 0.90 5.54
C ILE A 259 18.69 1.84 6.74
N GLU A 260 19.37 1.37 7.78
CA GLU A 260 19.74 2.15 8.95
C GLU A 260 20.57 3.37 8.53
N ARG A 261 21.56 3.17 7.64
CA ARG A 261 22.33 4.28 7.08
C ARG A 261 21.45 5.25 6.28
N GLU A 262 20.54 4.76 5.44
CA GLU A 262 19.57 5.62 4.72
C GLU A 262 18.72 6.44 5.71
N LEU A 263 18.20 5.81 6.77
CA LEU A 263 17.46 6.49 7.84
C LEU A 263 18.31 7.48 8.63
N THR A 264 19.62 7.29 8.72
CA THR A 264 20.53 8.26 9.35
C THR A 264 20.82 9.48 8.48
N GLN A 265 20.69 9.35 7.15
CA GLN A 265 20.90 10.45 6.22
C GLN A 265 19.72 11.41 6.16
N ILE A 266 18.51 10.96 6.48
CA ILE A 266 17.31 11.81 6.52
C ILE A 266 17.40 12.71 7.76
N SER A 267 17.49 14.03 7.53
CA SER A 267 17.59 15.03 8.60
C SER A 267 16.34 15.01 9.48
N THR A 268 16.49 14.87 10.80
CA THR A 268 15.35 14.94 11.74
C THR A 268 14.67 16.31 11.73
N GLY A 269 13.37 16.36 12.08
CA GLY A 269 12.62 17.62 12.16
C GLY A 269 12.08 18.12 10.82
N TRP A 270 12.00 17.22 9.83
CA TRP A 270 11.51 17.54 8.48
C TRP A 270 10.00 17.72 8.38
N PHE A 271 9.27 17.32 9.42
CA PHE A 271 7.85 17.55 9.60
C PHE A 271 7.60 18.34 10.88
N LYS A 272 6.41 18.93 10.98
CA LYS A 272 5.93 19.65 12.16
C LYS A 272 4.84 18.85 12.86
N VAL A 273 4.75 19.02 14.17
CA VAL A 273 3.73 18.41 15.03
C VAL A 273 2.97 19.52 15.75
N GLY A 274 1.66 19.42 15.81
CA GLY A 274 0.82 20.41 16.49
C GLY A 274 -0.63 19.99 16.61
N ARG A 275 -1.50 20.97 16.86
CA ARG A 275 -2.95 20.84 16.83
C ARG A 275 -3.48 21.26 15.46
N TRP A 276 -4.77 21.00 15.21
CA TRP A 276 -5.44 21.42 13.97
C TRP A 276 -5.26 22.91 13.64
N CYS A 277 -5.27 23.78 14.65
CA CYS A 277 -5.10 25.23 14.47
C CYS A 277 -3.68 25.65 14.05
N ASP A 278 -2.69 24.77 14.23
CA ASP A 278 -1.30 25.05 13.91
C ASP A 278 -0.96 24.66 12.46
N VAL A 279 -1.83 23.88 11.80
CA VAL A 279 -1.65 23.44 10.42
C VAL A 279 -1.88 24.64 9.47
N PRO A 280 -0.89 25.03 8.65
CA PRO A 280 -1.06 26.10 7.68
C PRO A 280 -2.19 25.82 6.68
N ASN A 281 -2.96 26.85 6.34
CA ASN A 281 -3.95 26.76 5.27
C ASN A 281 -3.24 26.46 3.94
N GLY A 282 -3.40 25.23 3.43
CA GLY A 282 -2.76 24.79 2.19
C GLY A 282 -1.52 23.90 2.37
N ALA A 283 -1.26 23.38 3.57
CA ALA A 283 -0.28 22.32 3.75
C ALA A 283 -0.61 21.13 2.82
N PRO A 284 0.30 20.70 1.92
CA PRO A 284 0.00 19.70 0.90
C PRO A 284 -0.14 18.28 1.48
N PHE A 285 0.58 18.02 2.58
CA PHE A 285 0.65 16.70 3.21
C PHE A 285 0.35 16.84 4.70
N VAL A 286 -0.74 16.21 5.15
CA VAL A 286 -1.23 16.31 6.52
C VAL A 286 -1.67 14.94 7.03
N GLY A 287 -1.12 14.51 8.15
CA GLY A 287 -1.53 13.31 8.89
C GLY A 287 -2.22 13.67 10.20
N ARG A 288 -3.09 12.79 10.69
CA ARG A 288 -3.81 12.98 11.94
C ARG A 288 -3.90 11.70 12.75
N HIS A 289 -3.59 11.81 14.04
CA HIS A 289 -3.93 10.81 15.03
C HIS A 289 -4.55 11.47 16.26
N LYS A 290 -5.83 11.15 16.53
CA LYS A 290 -6.65 11.78 17.58
C LYS A 290 -6.56 13.31 17.56
N THR A 291 -5.91 13.93 18.55
CA THR A 291 -5.75 15.38 18.70
C THR A 291 -4.43 15.91 18.13
N VAL A 292 -3.53 15.02 17.71
CA VAL A 292 -2.21 15.36 17.17
C VAL A 292 -2.27 15.38 15.65
N TRP A 293 -1.75 16.46 15.08
CA TRP A 293 -1.63 16.70 13.66
C TRP A 293 -0.16 16.79 13.28
N VAL A 294 0.17 16.19 12.14
CA VAL A 294 1.50 16.25 11.55
C VAL A 294 1.37 16.81 10.14
N TRP A 295 2.25 17.73 9.76
CA TRP A 295 2.29 18.26 8.40
C TRP A 295 3.72 18.47 7.92
N VAL A 296 3.88 18.50 6.61
CA VAL A 296 5.17 18.69 5.94
C VAL A 296 5.13 19.95 5.12
N ASP A 297 6.15 20.80 5.28
CA ASP A 297 6.31 22.00 4.46
C ASP A 297 6.58 21.59 3.00
N PRO A 298 6.11 22.36 1.99
CA PRO A 298 6.37 22.04 0.58
C PRO A 298 7.86 21.90 0.24
N SER A 299 8.73 22.62 0.95
CA SER A 299 10.19 22.53 0.78
C SER A 299 10.79 21.22 1.29
N GLN A 300 10.05 20.45 2.10
CA GLN A 300 10.52 19.21 2.74
C GLN A 300 9.82 17.95 2.18
N GLN A 301 9.12 18.08 1.05
CA GLN A 301 8.47 16.96 0.36
C GLN A 301 9.49 15.86 -0.04
N GLU A 302 10.72 16.24 -0.37
CA GLU A 302 11.78 15.27 -0.71
C GLU A 302 12.11 14.36 0.48
N SER A 303 12.21 14.93 1.69
CA SER A 303 12.44 14.16 2.91
C SER A 303 11.28 13.21 3.24
N LEU A 304 10.03 13.64 3.04
CA LEU A 304 8.86 12.76 3.16
C LEU A 304 8.92 11.60 2.16
N THR A 305 9.27 11.90 0.91
CA THR A 305 9.38 10.90 -0.16
C THR A 305 10.48 9.89 0.16
N GLN A 306 11.66 10.37 0.52
CA GLN A 306 12.79 9.52 0.89
C GLN A 306 12.45 8.64 2.09
N PHE A 307 11.86 9.20 3.14
CA PHE A 307 11.45 8.44 4.32
C PHE A 307 10.41 7.37 3.98
N THR A 308 9.40 7.72 3.19
CA THR A 308 8.35 6.78 2.75
C THR A 308 8.94 5.63 1.95
N LEU A 309 9.85 5.90 1.01
CA LEU A 309 10.53 4.88 0.23
C LEU A 309 11.40 3.98 1.12
N THR A 310 12.12 4.53 2.10
CA THR A 310 12.92 3.73 3.04
C THR A 310 12.04 2.85 3.93
N VAL A 311 10.89 3.34 4.39
CA VAL A 311 9.89 2.55 5.14
C VAL A 311 9.34 1.41 4.28
N LEU A 312 9.03 1.68 3.00
CA LEU A 312 8.55 0.65 2.07
C LEU A 312 9.62 -0.41 1.78
N LYS A 313 10.88 -0.01 1.56
CA LYS A 313 12.02 -0.94 1.42
C LYS A 313 12.15 -1.85 2.64
N LEU A 314 12.01 -1.29 3.84
CA LEU A 314 12.07 -2.04 5.10
C LEU A 314 10.93 -3.07 5.20
N SER A 315 9.72 -2.70 4.79
CA SER A 315 8.56 -3.62 4.74
C SER A 315 8.74 -4.75 3.72
N ASN A 316 9.37 -4.45 2.58
CA ASN A 316 9.55 -5.41 1.49
C ASN A 316 10.69 -6.40 1.76
N LEU A 317 11.72 -6.00 2.49
CA LEU A 317 12.85 -6.85 2.86
C LEU A 317 12.39 -8.16 3.53
N ILE A 318 11.37 -8.08 4.37
CA ILE A 318 10.83 -9.25 5.08
C ILE A 318 9.91 -10.08 4.17
N LYS A 319 9.11 -9.41 3.33
CA LYS A 319 8.15 -10.09 2.44
C LYS A 319 8.80 -10.81 1.28
N GLU A 320 9.83 -10.24 0.66
CA GLU A 320 10.55 -10.92 -0.43
C GLU A 320 11.13 -12.24 0.05
N GLN A 321 11.66 -12.25 1.28
CA GLN A 321 12.13 -13.49 1.90
C GLN A 321 10.99 -14.46 2.13
N GLN A 322 9.83 -14.02 2.64
CA GLN A 322 8.67 -14.90 2.80
C GLN A 322 8.12 -15.45 1.46
N THR A 323 8.18 -14.70 0.36
CA THR A 323 7.73 -15.18 -0.95
C THR A 323 8.66 -16.20 -1.58
N LEU A 324 9.97 -16.10 -1.33
CA LEU A 324 10.92 -17.18 -1.65
C LEU A 324 10.70 -18.40 -0.73
N ILE A 325 10.14 -18.15 0.46
CA ILE A 325 9.80 -19.15 1.49
C ILE A 325 8.37 -19.74 1.29
N SER A 326 7.74 -19.63 0.13
CA SER A 326 6.47 -20.37 -0.11
C SER A 326 6.53 -21.03 -1.47
N PRO A 327 6.78 -22.36 -1.55
CA PRO A 327 6.73 -23.06 -2.82
C PRO A 327 5.31 -22.88 -3.32
N GLY A 328 5.15 -22.03 -4.34
CA GLY A 328 3.85 -21.64 -4.83
C GLY A 328 3.05 -22.91 -5.05
N SER A 329 1.92 -23.04 -4.35
CA SER A 329 0.91 -23.99 -4.78
C SER A 329 0.62 -23.59 -6.21
N VAL A 330 1.11 -24.40 -7.16
CA VAL A 330 0.86 -24.18 -8.58
C VAL A 330 -0.66 -24.16 -8.68
N LYS A 331 -1.22 -22.96 -8.81
CA LYS A 331 -2.65 -22.79 -8.96
C LYS A 331 -2.91 -23.24 -10.37
N PHE A 332 -3.06 -24.56 -10.54
CA PHE A 332 -3.63 -25.15 -11.72
C PHE A 332 -5.01 -24.53 -11.84
N SER A 333 -5.12 -23.44 -12.60
CA SER A 333 -6.40 -23.03 -13.15
C SER A 333 -6.92 -24.27 -13.85
N PRO A 334 -8.03 -24.86 -13.41
CA PRO A 334 -8.60 -26.02 -14.07
C PRO A 334 -8.83 -25.61 -15.51
N GLY A 335 -7.99 -26.12 -16.40
CA GLY A 335 -8.08 -25.85 -17.82
C GLY A 335 -9.47 -26.24 -18.25
N ASP A 336 -10.21 -25.26 -18.74
CA ASP A 336 -11.46 -25.38 -19.45
C ASP A 336 -11.25 -26.34 -20.62
N ARG A 337 -11.43 -27.64 -20.35
CA ARG A 337 -11.56 -28.66 -21.39
C ARG A 337 -12.97 -28.55 -21.91
N GLY A 338 -13.12 -27.70 -22.93
CA GLY A 338 -14.34 -27.56 -23.71
C GLY A 338 -14.87 -28.93 -24.15
N GLY A 339 -16.19 -29.08 -24.01
CA GLY A 339 -17.00 -30.10 -24.65
C GLY A 339 -17.69 -29.57 -25.89
#